data_AF-A0A350QPA8-F1
#
_entry.id   AF-A0A350QPA8-F1
#
_cell.length_a   1.000
_cell.length_b   1.000
_cell.length_c   1.000
_cell.angle_alpha   90.00
_cell.angle_beta   90.00
_cell.angle_gamma   90.00
#
_symmetry.space_group_name_H-M   'P 1'
#
loop_
_entity.id
_entity.type
_entity.pdbx_description
1 polymer ?
#
loop_
_entity_poly.entity_id
_entity_poly.type
_entity_poly.pdbx_seq_one_letter_code
_entity_poly.pdbx_strand_id
1 'polypeptide(L)'
;ESLRYGENPHQRAVLYADPAPSGADVASADQLCGKPLSYNNILDAAAALELVQDLRDLHPDQTNVAIIKHTNPCGTAVAEAASEAFALAHAGDPMAAYGGIVAMSTHIDVDAARQMTET
;
A
#
# COMPACT_ATOMS: atom_id res chain seq x y z
N GLU A 1 -11.21 -3.28 -16.60
CA GLU A 1 -9.93 -3.70 -17.22
C GLU A 1 -9.70 -5.19 -17.02
N SER A 2 -9.22 -5.94 -18.03
CA SER A 2 -8.91 -7.36 -17.86
C SER A 2 -7.57 -7.53 -17.13
N LEU A 3 -7.52 -8.37 -16.09
CA LEU A 3 -6.29 -8.67 -15.36
C LEU A 3 -5.61 -9.91 -15.93
N ARG A 4 -4.29 -10.06 -15.66
CA ARG A 4 -3.51 -11.23 -16.12
C ARG A 4 -4.11 -12.56 -15.68
N TYR A 5 -4.56 -12.63 -14.43
CA TYR A 5 -5.25 -13.75 -13.79
C TYR A 5 -5.89 -13.23 -12.49
N GLY A 6 -6.70 -14.07 -11.84
CA GLY A 6 -7.29 -13.79 -10.52
C GLY A 6 -6.29 -13.96 -9.38
N GLU A 7 -6.75 -14.47 -8.25
CA GLU A 7 -5.87 -14.73 -7.10
C GLU A 7 -4.78 -15.77 -7.44
N ASN A 8 -5.16 -16.77 -8.25
CA ASN A 8 -4.29 -17.84 -8.73
C ASN A 8 -4.24 -17.87 -10.28
N PRO A 9 -3.15 -18.39 -10.89
CA PRO A 9 -2.95 -18.32 -12.35
C PRO A 9 -4.04 -18.96 -13.22
N HIS A 10 -4.78 -19.94 -12.68
CA HIS A 10 -5.84 -20.65 -13.39
C HIS A 10 -7.19 -19.89 -13.38
N GLN A 11 -7.29 -18.79 -12.61
CA GLN A 11 -8.50 -17.99 -12.46
C GLN A 11 -8.44 -16.77 -13.40
N ARG A 12 -9.59 -16.38 -13.96
CA ARG A 12 -9.73 -15.13 -14.72
C ARG A 12 -10.24 -14.02 -13.81
N ALA A 13 -9.82 -12.78 -14.05
CA ALA A 13 -10.31 -11.62 -13.29
C ALA A 13 -10.38 -10.36 -14.16
N VAL A 14 -11.25 -9.44 -13.74
CA VAL A 14 -11.47 -8.13 -14.35
C VAL A 14 -11.59 -7.12 -13.22
N LEU A 15 -10.89 -6.00 -13.31
CA LEU A 15 -11.05 -4.84 -12.44
C LEU A 15 -12.21 -3.97 -12.94
N TYR A 16 -13.12 -3.63 -12.04
CA TYR A 16 -14.16 -2.63 -12.24
C TYR A 16 -13.86 -1.45 -11.33
N ALA A 17 -13.99 -0.24 -11.84
CA ALA A 17 -13.83 1.00 -11.08
C ALA A 17 -15.18 1.73 -11.04
N ASP A 18 -15.45 2.39 -9.92
CA ASP A 18 -16.57 3.32 -9.82
C ASP A 18 -16.26 4.55 -10.71
N PRO A 19 -17.16 4.96 -11.62
CA PRO A 19 -16.96 6.19 -12.39
C PRO A 19 -16.96 7.48 -11.53
N ALA A 20 -17.44 7.43 -10.29
CA ALA A 20 -17.48 8.57 -9.38
C ALA A 20 -17.08 8.16 -7.95
N PRO A 21 -15.80 7.79 -7.71
CA PRO A 21 -15.35 7.31 -6.40
C PRO A 21 -15.43 8.43 -5.35
N SER A 22 -15.83 8.06 -4.14
CA SER A 22 -15.82 8.95 -2.98
C SER A 22 -14.52 8.78 -2.19
N GLY A 23 -13.57 9.69 -2.36
CA GLY A 23 -12.28 9.65 -1.67
C GLY A 23 -11.20 8.90 -2.45
N ALA A 24 -10.15 8.46 -1.76
CA ALA A 24 -9.06 7.72 -2.39
C ALA A 24 -9.48 6.27 -2.65
N ASP A 25 -9.19 5.78 -3.84
CA ASP A 25 -9.56 4.44 -4.31
C ASP A 25 -8.43 3.87 -5.19
N VAL A 26 -8.12 2.59 -5.00
CA VAL A 26 -7.07 1.90 -5.75
C VAL A 26 -7.48 1.69 -7.20
N ALA A 27 -8.76 1.46 -7.48
CA ALA A 27 -9.23 1.14 -8.82
C ALA A 27 -9.15 2.34 -9.78
N SER A 28 -9.12 3.56 -9.24
CA SER A 28 -9.02 4.83 -9.97
C SER A 28 -7.65 5.53 -9.81
N ALA A 29 -6.70 4.91 -9.10
CA ALA A 29 -5.38 5.49 -8.85
C ALA A 29 -4.48 5.48 -10.10
N ASP A 30 -3.65 6.52 -10.25
CA ASP A 30 -2.65 6.61 -11.31
C ASP A 30 -1.45 5.70 -11.02
N GLN A 31 -1.16 4.76 -11.92
CA GLN A 31 0.05 3.96 -11.86
C GLN A 31 1.23 4.73 -12.49
N LEU A 32 2.09 5.30 -11.65
CA LEU A 32 3.25 6.11 -12.10
C LEU A 32 4.40 5.28 -12.68
N CYS A 33 4.56 4.03 -12.24
CA CYS A 33 5.65 3.16 -12.68
C CYS A 33 5.35 1.66 -12.46
N GLY A 34 6.26 0.80 -12.94
CA GLY A 34 6.20 -0.65 -12.73
C GLY A 34 5.35 -1.40 -13.77
N LYS A 35 5.22 -2.71 -13.55
CA LYS A 35 4.38 -3.59 -14.39
C LYS A 35 2.90 -3.43 -14.01
N PRO A 36 1.95 -3.78 -14.90
CA PRO A 36 0.53 -3.75 -14.57
C PRO A 36 0.22 -4.54 -13.28
N LEU A 37 -0.67 -4.00 -12.45
CA LEU A 37 -1.05 -4.62 -11.17
C LEU A 37 -1.69 -5.99 -11.38
N SER A 38 -1.40 -6.94 -10.48
CA SER A 38 -2.13 -8.21 -10.40
C SER A 38 -3.37 -8.08 -9.53
N TYR A 39 -4.27 -9.07 -9.57
CA TYR A 39 -5.41 -9.16 -8.66
C TYR A 39 -4.97 -9.04 -7.20
N ASN A 40 -3.96 -9.80 -6.78
CA ASN A 40 -3.46 -9.75 -5.40
C ASN A 40 -2.80 -8.40 -5.07
N ASN A 41 -2.19 -7.73 -6.05
CA ASN A 41 -1.65 -6.39 -5.79
C ASN A 41 -2.76 -5.37 -5.53
N ILE A 42 -3.86 -5.45 -6.27
CA ILE A 42 -5.01 -4.57 -6.06
C ILE A 42 -5.64 -4.85 -4.69
N LEU A 43 -5.80 -6.13 -4.33
CA LEU A 43 -6.37 -6.55 -3.06
C LEU A 43 -5.51 -6.09 -1.85
N ASP A 44 -4.19 -6.32 -1.91
CA ASP A 44 -3.27 -5.89 -0.85
C ASP A 44 -3.16 -4.35 -0.78
N ALA A 45 -3.21 -3.64 -1.92
CA ALA A 45 -3.20 -2.18 -1.96
C ALA A 45 -4.49 -1.59 -1.37
N ALA A 46 -5.64 -2.21 -1.60
CA ALA A 46 -6.90 -1.78 -0.99
C ALA A 46 -6.86 -1.94 0.53
N ALA A 47 -6.38 -3.09 1.03
CA ALA A 47 -6.21 -3.31 2.46
C ALA A 47 -5.18 -2.32 3.09
N ALA A 48 -4.10 -2.01 2.38
CA ALA A 48 -3.11 -1.05 2.87
C ALA A 48 -3.67 0.38 2.89
N LEU A 49 -4.45 0.75 1.88
CA LEU A 49 -5.11 2.06 1.80
C LEU A 49 -6.15 2.25 2.91
N GLU A 50 -6.98 1.24 3.17
CA GLU A 50 -7.97 1.26 4.25
C GLU A 50 -7.29 1.45 5.62
N LEU A 51 -6.28 0.63 5.91
CA LEU A 51 -5.57 0.69 7.18
C LEU A 51 -4.83 2.03 7.38
N VAL A 52 -4.20 2.56 6.34
CA VAL A 52 -3.50 3.86 6.47
C VAL A 52 -4.48 5.03 6.61
N GLN A 53 -5.70 4.92 6.05
CA GLN A 53 -6.76 5.90 6.26
C GLN A 53 -7.28 5.87 7.70
N ASP A 54 -7.51 4.68 8.27
CA ASP A 54 -7.89 4.54 9.68
C ASP A 54 -6.82 5.16 10.61
N LEU A 55 -5.55 4.87 10.34
CA LEU A 55 -4.44 5.46 11.11
C LEU A 55 -4.38 6.98 10.96
N ARG A 56 -4.57 7.50 9.75
CA ARG A 56 -4.64 8.95 9.50
C ARG A 56 -5.81 9.59 10.23
N ASP A 57 -6.97 8.95 10.30
CA ASP A 57 -8.13 9.49 10.99
C ASP A 57 -7.89 9.54 12.52
N LEU A 58 -7.09 8.62 13.06
CA LEU A 58 -6.63 8.62 14.47
C LEU A 58 -5.48 9.62 14.72
N HIS A 59 -4.58 9.80 13.74
CA HIS A 59 -3.36 10.60 13.84
C HIS A 59 -3.20 11.53 12.62
N PRO A 60 -4.07 12.54 12.46
CA PRO A 60 -4.16 13.35 11.25
C PRO A 60 -2.95 14.25 11.00
N ASP A 61 -2.26 14.65 12.08
CA ASP A 61 -1.11 15.56 12.03
C ASP A 61 0.24 14.82 11.96
N GLN A 62 0.22 13.49 11.76
CA GLN A 62 1.42 12.65 11.69
C GLN A 62 1.48 11.85 10.38
N THR A 63 2.67 11.35 10.05
CA THR A 63 2.85 10.41 8.95
C THR A 63 2.52 9.00 9.42
N ASN A 64 1.57 8.37 8.73
CA ASN A 64 1.10 7.02 9.02
C ASN A 64 1.55 6.09 7.90
N VAL A 65 2.07 4.91 8.26
CA VAL A 65 2.50 3.89 7.31
C VAL A 65 1.84 2.56 7.66
N ALA A 66 1.38 1.86 6.63
CA ALA A 66 0.89 0.49 6.72
C ALA A 66 1.61 -0.40 5.70
N ILE A 67 2.06 -1.58 6.11
CA ILE A 67 2.68 -2.58 5.25
C ILE A 67 1.84 -3.86 5.31
N ILE A 68 1.27 -4.22 4.16
CA ILE A 68 0.39 -5.37 3.98
C ILE A 68 1.08 -6.45 3.16
N LYS A 69 0.81 -7.72 3.50
CA LYS A 69 1.13 -8.86 2.64
C LYS A 69 0.04 -9.90 2.74
N HIS A 70 -0.51 -10.32 1.60
CA HIS A 70 -1.63 -11.28 1.55
C HIS A 70 -2.76 -10.86 2.50
N THR A 71 -3.19 -9.60 2.37
CA THR A 71 -4.23 -8.94 3.17
C THR A 71 -4.00 -8.89 4.68
N ASN A 72 -2.79 -9.21 5.15
CA ASN A 72 -2.45 -9.16 6.57
C ASN A 72 -1.44 -8.03 6.84
N PRO A 73 -1.65 -7.22 7.89
CA PRO A 73 -0.66 -6.22 8.30
C PRO A 73 0.57 -6.91 8.90
N CYS A 74 1.74 -6.59 8.35
CA CYS A 74 3.03 -7.03 8.88
C CYS A 74 3.78 -5.89 9.60
N GLY A 75 3.36 -4.65 9.40
CA GLY A 75 3.91 -3.51 10.11
C GLY A 75 3.07 -2.26 9.93
N THR A 76 2.94 -1.48 11.00
CA THR A 76 2.35 -0.13 10.96
C THR A 76 3.16 0.79 11.86
N ALA A 77 3.20 2.07 11.52
CA ALA A 77 3.81 3.06 12.40
C ALA A 77 3.22 4.45 12.16
N VAL A 78 3.37 5.29 13.17
CA VAL A 78 3.02 6.69 13.14
C VAL A 78 4.24 7.48 13.64
N ALA A 79 4.70 8.46 12.87
CA ALA A 79 5.83 9.31 13.23
C ALA A 79 5.73 10.68 12.56
N GLU A 80 6.63 11.60 12.89
CA GLU A 80 6.64 12.94 12.28
C GLU A 80 7.15 12.89 10.83
N ALA A 81 8.27 12.20 10.59
CA ALA A 81 8.90 12.12 9.28
C ALA A 81 8.50 10.84 8.51
N ALA A 82 8.41 10.93 7.18
CA ALA A 82 8.05 9.82 6.30
C ALA A 82 9.05 8.65 6.37
N SER A 83 10.34 8.96 6.37
CA SER A 83 11.41 7.97 6.50
C SER A 83 11.41 7.29 7.87
N GLU A 84 11.15 8.03 8.94
CA GLU A 84 11.03 7.47 10.29
C GLU A 84 9.81 6.53 10.40
N ALA A 85 8.64 6.97 9.93
CA ALA A 85 7.43 6.15 9.94
C ALA A 85 7.62 4.88 9.12
N PHE A 86 8.25 4.96 7.94
CA PHE A 86 8.55 3.78 7.13
C PHE A 86 9.50 2.82 7.85
N ALA A 87 10.61 3.32 8.40
CA ALA A 87 11.59 2.50 9.11
C ALA A 87 10.98 1.77 10.31
N LEU A 88 10.14 2.45 11.09
CA LEU A 88 9.42 1.85 12.22
C LEU A 88 8.41 0.79 11.77
N ALA A 89 7.63 1.06 10.71
CA ALA A 89 6.68 0.09 10.18
C ALA A 89 7.39 -1.15 9.63
N HIS A 90 8.48 -0.96 8.87
CA HIS A 90 9.28 -2.05 8.33
C HIS A 90 9.92 -2.91 9.44
N ALA A 91 10.31 -2.30 10.56
CA ALA A 91 10.85 -3.00 11.72
C ALA A 91 9.85 -3.91 12.45
N GLY A 92 8.54 -3.79 12.18
CA GLY A 92 7.51 -4.67 12.75
C GLY A 92 7.72 -6.14 12.39
N ASP A 93 7.88 -6.43 11.10
CA ASP A 93 8.31 -7.73 10.58
C ASP A 93 8.99 -7.56 9.21
N PRO A 94 10.33 -7.33 9.18
CA PRO A 94 11.07 -7.13 7.94
C PRO A 94 10.96 -8.31 6.96
N MET A 95 10.88 -9.53 7.48
CA MET A 95 10.82 -10.76 6.67
C MET A 95 9.46 -10.88 5.97
N ALA A 96 8.37 -10.56 6.67
CA ALA A 96 7.06 -10.48 6.04
C ALA A 96 6.98 -9.27 5.10
N ALA A 97 7.52 -8.10 5.46
CA ALA A 97 7.49 -6.90 4.64
C ALA A 97 8.12 -7.08 3.25
N TYR A 98 9.10 -7.99 3.10
CA TYR A 98 9.70 -8.30 1.81
C TYR A 98 8.65 -8.77 0.78
N GLY A 99 8.47 -8.00 -0.30
CA GLY A 99 7.46 -8.25 -1.33
C GLY A 99 6.02 -7.89 -0.92
N GLY A 100 5.86 -7.15 0.19
CA GLY A 100 4.58 -6.57 0.60
C GLY A 100 4.23 -5.28 -0.16
N ILE A 101 3.11 -4.67 0.23
CA ILE A 101 2.62 -3.39 -0.27
C ILE A 101 2.64 -2.38 0.87
N VAL A 102 3.23 -1.21 0.58
CA VAL A 102 3.34 -0.10 1.53
C VAL A 102 2.35 0.99 1.14
N ALA A 103 1.59 1.49 2.10
CA ALA A 103 0.78 2.70 1.99
C ALA A 103 1.24 3.74 3.00
N MET A 104 1.23 5.02 2.60
CA MET A 104 1.67 6.15 3.43
C MET A 104 0.63 7.28 3.35
N SER A 105 0.29 7.91 4.48
CA SER A 105 -0.72 8.97 4.54
C SER A 105 -0.23 10.33 4.04
N THR A 106 1.08 10.48 3.82
CA THR A 106 1.76 11.70 3.37
C THR A 106 2.61 11.43 2.13
N HIS A 107 3.17 12.47 1.53
CA HIS A 107 4.06 12.33 0.38
C HIS A 107 5.32 11.53 0.73
N ILE A 108 5.66 10.56 -0.12
CA ILE A 108 6.92 9.83 -0.04
C ILE A 108 8.05 10.76 -0.52
N ASP A 109 8.90 11.19 0.41
CA ASP A 109 10.08 11.98 0.11
C ASP A 109 11.26 11.12 -0.40
N VAL A 110 12.36 11.78 -0.78
CA VAL A 110 13.55 11.11 -1.34
C VAL A 110 14.19 10.16 -0.32
N ASP A 111 14.17 10.48 0.97
CA ASP A 111 14.83 9.67 1.99
C ASP A 111 14.01 8.41 2.29
N ALA A 112 12.68 8.53 2.40
CA ALA A 112 11.77 7.40 2.49
C ALA A 112 11.85 6.50 1.25
N ALA A 113 11.87 7.10 0.05
CA ALA A 113 11.99 6.36 -1.20
C ALA A 113 13.30 5.57 -1.28
N ARG A 114 14.43 6.16 -0.85
CA ARG A 114 15.72 5.45 -0.79
C ARG A 114 15.68 4.26 0.15
N GLN A 115 15.15 4.44 1.37
CA GLN A 115 15.01 3.35 2.32
C GLN A 115 14.20 2.19 1.73
N MET A 116 13.05 2.47 1.10
CA MET A 116 12.21 1.45 0.45
C MET A 116 12.93 0.67 -0.66
N THR A 117 13.93 1.26 -1.32
CA THR A 117 14.70 0.58 -2.37
C THR A 117 15.87 -0.26 -1.83
N GLU A 118 16.28 -0.02 -0.59
CA GLU A 118 17.42 -0.68 0.06
C GLU A 118 16.99 -1.87 0.94
N THR A 119 15.71 -1.93 1.32
CA THR A 119 15.07 -3.01 2.08
C THR A 119 14.44 -4.07 1.20
#